data_AF-A0A0Q9M0Y8-F1
#
_entry.id   AF-A0A0Q9M0Y8-F1
#
_cell.length_a   1.000
_cell.length_b   1.000
_cell.length_c   1.000
_cell.angle_alpha   90.00
_cell.angle_beta   90.00
_cell.angle_gamma   90.00
#
_symmetry.space_group_name_H-M   'P 1'
#
loop_
_entity.id
_entity.type
_entity.pdbx_description
1 polymer ?
#
loop_
_entity_poly.entity_id
_entity_poly.type
_entity_poly.pdbx_seq_one_letter_code
_entity_poly.pdbx_strand_id
1 'polypeptide(L)'
;MNPQPAARPGPLQPDAVDALLLDTTPYLSCEECFERIDGHVEALLRNDPPDPALDRHLQGCAACDEEARSLAALLSEDGARPTPAG
;
A
#
# COMPACT_ATOMS: atom_id res chain seq x y z
N MET A 1 -25.49 26.55 6.05
CA MET A 1 -24.37 26.80 6.99
C MET A 1 -23.07 26.65 6.21
N ASN A 2 -22.15 27.62 6.28
CA ASN A 2 -20.84 27.48 5.64
C ASN A 2 -19.86 26.96 6.71
N PRO A 3 -19.16 25.83 6.51
CA PRO A 3 -18.22 25.33 7.51
C PRO A 3 -17.15 26.39 7.80
N GLN A 4 -16.89 26.66 9.09
CA GLN A 4 -15.79 27.53 9.49
C GLN A 4 -14.47 26.88 9.03
N PRO A 5 -13.50 27.65 8.50
CA PRO A 5 -12.18 27.11 8.20
C PRO A 5 -11.55 26.61 9.50
N ALA A 6 -11.12 25.35 9.50
CA ALA A 6 -10.40 24.77 10.62
C ALA A 6 -9.15 25.61 10.92
N ALA A 7 -8.81 25.73 12.21
CA ALA A 7 -7.58 26.38 12.63
C ALA A 7 -6.38 25.78 11.89
N ARG A 8 -5.41 26.62 11.48
CA ARG A 8 -4.21 26.14 10.79
C ARG A 8 -3.51 25.11 11.67
N PRO A 9 -3.21 23.91 11.15
CA PRO A 9 -2.45 22.94 11.91
C PRO A 9 -1.10 23.53 12.31
N GLY A 10 -0.58 23.07 13.44
CA GLY A 10 0.77 23.38 13.90
C GLY A 10 1.84 22.88 12.94
N PRO A 11 3.13 23.16 13.23
CA PRO A 11 4.22 22.68 12.39
C PRO A 11 4.20 21.15 12.24
N LEU A 12 4.60 20.68 11.06
CA LEU A 12 4.76 19.25 10.78
C LEU A 12 5.88 18.67 11.65
N GLN A 13 5.68 17.44 12.11
CA GLN A 13 6.74 16.70 12.80
C GLN A 13 7.83 16.28 11.79
N PRO A 14 9.10 16.17 12.21
CA PRO A 14 10.20 15.77 11.33
C PRO A 14 9.90 14.49 10.53
N ASP A 15 9.39 13.44 11.19
CA ASP A 15 9.07 12.16 10.53
C ASP A 15 7.99 12.31 9.45
N ALA A 16 7.04 13.23 9.64
CA ALA A 16 6.01 13.52 8.64
C ALA A 16 6.59 14.25 7.42
N VAL A 17 7.62 15.09 7.63
CA VAL A 17 8.35 15.74 6.54
C VAL A 17 9.18 14.71 5.78
N ASP A 18 9.86 13.80 6.48
CA ASP A 18 10.65 12.74 5.86
C ASP A 18 9.78 11.82 5.01
N ALA A 19 8.58 11.46 5.48
CA ALA A 19 7.61 10.68 4.70
C ALA A 19 7.18 11.38 3.39
N LEU A 20 7.05 12.72 3.39
CA LEU A 20 6.71 13.50 2.20
C LEU A 20 7.87 13.64 1.21
N LEU A 21 9.11 13.51 1.68
CA LEU A 21 10.35 13.65 0.89
C LEU A 21 10.99 12.31 0.53
N LEU A 22 10.29 11.22 0.82
CA LEU A 22 10.69 9.85 0.63
C LEU A 22 11.02 9.59 -0.86
N ASP A 23 12.27 9.25 -1.20
CA ASP A 23 12.77 9.03 -2.60
C ASP A 23 12.16 7.81 -3.30
N THR A 24 11.09 7.97 -4.06
CA THR A 24 10.30 6.87 -4.67
C THR A 24 10.97 6.17 -5.86
N THR A 25 12.30 6.14 -5.92
CA THR A 25 13.05 5.43 -6.97
C THR A 25 13.27 3.95 -6.62
N PRO A 26 13.01 2.98 -7.52
CA PRO A 26 12.49 3.16 -8.88
C PRO A 26 11.04 3.62 -8.91
N TYR A 27 10.77 4.64 -9.74
CA TYR A 27 9.43 5.20 -9.87
C TYR A 27 8.46 4.19 -10.49
N LEU A 28 7.26 4.17 -9.95
CA LEU A 28 6.10 3.43 -10.43
C LEU A 28 4.86 4.29 -10.20
N SER A 29 4.00 4.41 -11.21
CA SER A 29 2.73 5.12 -11.10
C SER A 29 1.67 4.31 -10.34
N CYS A 30 0.63 4.97 -9.84
CA CYS A 30 -0.51 4.29 -9.22
C CYS A 30 -1.22 3.34 -10.19
N GLU A 31 -1.33 3.71 -11.47
CA GLU A 31 -1.97 2.86 -12.49
C GLU A 31 -1.18 1.55 -12.71
N GLU A 32 0.14 1.65 -12.85
CA GLU A 32 1.01 0.47 -12.94
C GLU A 32 0.98 -0.37 -11.64
N CYS A 33 0.79 0.27 -10.48
CA CYS A 33 0.59 -0.44 -9.21
C CYS A 33 -0.69 -1.28 -9.27
N PHE A 34 -1.82 -0.69 -9.64
CA PHE A 34 -3.10 -1.40 -9.74
C PHE A 34 -3.05 -2.62 -10.68
N GLU A 35 -2.28 -2.55 -11.77
CA GLU A 35 -2.14 -3.68 -12.69
C GLU A 35 -1.31 -4.85 -12.12
N ARG A 36 -0.52 -4.62 -11.08
CA ARG A 36 0.53 -5.54 -10.61
C ARG A 36 0.39 -5.94 -9.14
N ILE A 37 -0.46 -5.24 -8.38
CA ILE A 37 -0.55 -5.36 -6.91
C ILE A 37 -0.96 -6.77 -6.46
N ASP A 38 -1.83 -7.46 -7.20
CA ASP A 38 -2.25 -8.82 -6.87
C ASP A 38 -1.05 -9.78 -6.88
N GLY A 39 -0.28 -9.80 -7.97
CA GLY A 39 0.89 -10.65 -8.11
C GLY A 39 1.98 -10.32 -7.09
N HIS A 40 2.13 -9.04 -6.72
CA HIS A 40 3.06 -8.61 -5.69
C HIS A 40 2.66 -9.10 -4.30
N VAL A 41 1.39 -8.92 -3.90
CA VAL A 41 0.89 -9.38 -2.60
C VAL A 41 0.97 -10.90 -2.50
N GLU A 42 0.61 -11.63 -3.55
CA GLU A 42 0.75 -13.08 -3.59
C GLU A 42 2.21 -13.54 -3.43
N ALA A 43 3.16 -12.85 -4.09
CA ALA A 43 4.59 -13.13 -3.95
C ALA A 43 5.05 -12.92 -2.50
N LEU A 44 4.64 -11.82 -1.85
CA LEU A 44 4.93 -11.56 -0.44
C LEU A 44 4.41 -12.69 0.48
N LEU A 45 3.17 -13.15 0.27
CA LEU A 45 2.58 -14.24 1.05
C LEU A 45 3.33 -15.56 0.90
N ARG A 46 3.93 -15.81 -0.28
CA ARG A 46 4.77 -16.99 -0.54
C ARG A 46 6.21 -16.83 -0.06
N ASN A 47 6.60 -15.67 0.46
CA ASN A 47 7.99 -15.29 0.75
C ASN A 47 8.89 -15.27 -0.51
N ASP A 48 8.30 -14.98 -1.67
CA ASP A 48 9.04 -14.72 -2.89
C ASP A 48 9.66 -13.29 -2.84
N PRO A 49 10.73 -13.01 -3.60
CA PRO A 49 11.32 -11.68 -3.65
C PRO A 49 10.31 -10.62 -4.11
N PRO A 50 10.17 -9.49 -3.39
CA PRO A 50 9.26 -8.43 -3.79
C PRO A 50 9.75 -7.72 -5.04
N ASP A 51 8.80 -7.18 -5.78
CA ASP A 51 9.06 -6.22 -6.84
C ASP A 51 9.59 -4.91 -6.24
N PRO A 52 10.83 -4.49 -6.54
CA PRO A 52 11.44 -3.32 -5.90
C PRO A 52 10.71 -2.01 -6.19
N ALA A 53 10.09 -1.87 -7.36
CA ALA A 53 9.38 -0.64 -7.73
C ALA A 53 8.01 -0.56 -7.04
N LEU A 54 7.29 -1.70 -6.93
CA LEU A 54 6.05 -1.75 -6.17
C LEU A 54 6.30 -1.58 -4.66
N ASP A 55 7.29 -2.27 -4.08
CA ASP A 55 7.63 -2.13 -2.66
C ASP A 55 7.93 -0.66 -2.32
N ARG A 56 8.69 0.00 -3.21
CA ARG A 56 9.00 1.42 -3.04
C ARG A 56 7.78 2.31 -3.16
N HIS A 57 6.87 2.02 -4.09
CA HIS A 57 5.62 2.76 -4.25
C HIS A 57 4.72 2.63 -3.03
N LEU A 58 4.55 1.43 -2.46
CA LEU A 58 3.72 1.20 -1.28
C LEU A 58 4.23 1.97 -0.06
N GLN A 59 5.54 2.10 0.10
CA GLN A 59 6.12 2.96 1.16
C GLN A 59 5.81 4.46 0.97
N GLY A 60 5.61 4.91 -0.28
CA GLY A 60 5.35 6.32 -0.62
C GLY A 60 3.88 6.68 -0.83
N CYS A 61 3.00 5.71 -1.03
CA CYS A 61 1.58 5.91 -1.34
C CYS A 61 0.69 5.19 -0.32
N ALA A 62 0.21 5.95 0.67
CA ALA A 62 -0.61 5.41 1.76
C ALA A 62 -1.89 4.70 1.29
N ALA A 63 -2.50 5.17 0.20
CA ALA A 63 -3.69 4.53 -0.37
C ALA A 63 -3.35 3.14 -0.92
N CYS A 64 -2.32 3.02 -1.75
CA CYS A 64 -1.92 1.73 -2.32
C CYS A 64 -1.43 0.74 -1.25
N ASP A 65 -0.78 1.21 -0.19
CA ASP A 65 -0.39 0.38 0.95
C ASP A 65 -1.60 -0.17 1.72
N GLU A 66 -2.63 0.67 1.94
CA GLU A 66 -3.90 0.21 2.52
C GLU A 66 -4.57 -0.87 1.67
N GLU A 67 -4.61 -0.68 0.34
CA GLU A 67 -5.14 -1.67 -0.60
C GLU A 67 -4.33 -2.99 -0.55
N ALA A 68 -3.00 -2.92 -0.57
CA ALA A 68 -2.13 -4.10 -0.50
C ALA A 68 -2.34 -4.90 0.79
N ARG A 69 -2.45 -4.21 1.94
CA ARG A 69 -2.72 -4.84 3.24
C ARG A 69 -4.11 -5.49 3.30
N SER A 70 -5.11 -4.83 2.72
CA SER A 70 -6.47 -5.36 2.63
C SER A 70 -6.52 -6.63 1.78
N LEU A 71 -5.85 -6.61 0.62
CA LEU A 71 -5.72 -7.77 -0.25
C LEU A 71 -4.99 -8.92 0.44
N ALA A 72 -3.89 -8.65 1.15
CA ALA A 72 -3.15 -9.66 1.89
C ALA A 72 -4.00 -10.33 2.98
N ALA A 73 -4.83 -9.55 3.69
CA ALA A 73 -5.76 -10.05 4.68
C ALA A 73 -6.79 -11.01 4.04
N LEU A 74 -7.40 -10.60 2.92
CA LEU A 74 -8.37 -11.39 2.16
C LEU A 74 -7.79 -12.72 1.64
N LEU A 75 -6.57 -12.70 1.11
CA LEU A 75 -5.93 -13.91 0.61
C LEU A 75 -5.52 -14.87 1.75
N SER A 76 -5.15 -14.32 2.90
CA SER A 76 -4.80 -15.11 4.09
C SER A 76 -6.01 -15.83 4.71
N GLU A 77 -7.20 -15.22 4.65
CA GLU A 77 -8.45 -15.87 5.08
C GLU A 77 -8.97 -16.89 4.04
N ASP A 78 -8.81 -16.63 2.74
CA ASP A 78 -9.27 -17.56 1.69
C ASP A 78 -8.41 -18.82 1.61
N GLY A 79 -7.09 -18.70 1.82
CA GLY A 79 -6.17 -19.85 1.94
C GLY A 79 -6.49 -20.77 3.13
N ALA A 80 -7.26 -20.31 4.11
CA ALA A 80 -7.75 -21.10 5.23
C ALA A 80 -9.08 -21.82 4.95
N ARG A 81 -9.76 -21.51 3.84
CA ARG A 81 -11.02 -22.18 3.47
C ARG A 81 -10.69 -23.53 2.79
N PRO A 82 -11.03 -24.67 3.40
CA PRO A 82 -10.92 -25.95 2.70
C PRO A 82 -11.83 -25.92 1.46
N THR A 83 -11.27 -26.27 0.30
CA THR A 83 -12.04 -26.50 -0.92
C THR A 83 -13.11 -27.57 -0.62
N PRO A 84 -14.40 -27.32 -0.86
CA PRO A 84 -15.41 -28.35 -0.68
C PRO A 84 -15.12 -29.46 -1.69
N ALA A 85 -14.73 -30.64 -1.19
CA ALA A 85 -14.62 -31.85 -1.98
C ALA A 85 -16.01 -32.16 -2.57
N GLY A 86 -16.11 -32.09 -3.90
CA GLY A 86 -17.26 -32.58 -4.67
C GLY A 86 -17.19 -34.07 -4.92
#